data_AF-A0A1I6WCC9-F1
#
_entry.id   AF-A0A1I6WCC9-F1
#
_cell.length_a   1.000
_cell.length_b   1.000
_cell.length_c   1.000
_cell.angle_alpha   90.00
_cell.angle_beta   90.00
_cell.angle_gamma   90.00
#
_symmetry.space_group_name_H-M   'P 1'
#
loop_
_entity.id
_entity.type
_entity.pdbx_description
1 polymer ?
#
loop_
_entity_poly.entity_id
_entity_poly.type
_entity_poly.pdbx_seq_one_letter_code
_entity_poly.pdbx_strand_id
1 'polypeptide(L)'
;MSWCIDTLLEQRKDHPNKSCMPYESRKFLITHLPKTMLCSSSLKTENPKSYLLEKHIALKNEHIQPNHENMWKFIIIDDDVNSPDAYLDLPVPPPNLIVINPESGHCQRWYFLANGVSRSPQSQRKFQDYYLKTLFKLTAIYHGDAAYNGNLARNPVYPKHICLYPRLKPYTLNELNSGMGISKSDYEKGNPDKSEAFLRIQEYCRQNKKMSDNMGAGRNCTIFDVLRVKAYKIHHEYGTETDFALDLRFEAQKINKNYFPNNPLPDNELKHIANSIARYCFTKLRNRQFSSSFIERQKVRGALGGEARSSKYEEARQKCFELYTRDPSLKVSEIAQKCDVSERTIRSYLKEIKKQKESTVELVDYSNYTNEQLAALWGVAVRTVQRRRAAAKLEAKTAVEQALLEKG
;
A
#
# COMPACT_ATOMS: atom_id res chain seq x y z
N MET A 1 -34.45 -19.65 21.45
CA MET A 1 -34.52 -18.18 21.47
C MET A 1 -33.97 -17.74 22.81
N SER A 2 -32.84 -17.05 22.81
CA SER A 2 -31.97 -16.85 23.98
C SER A 2 -32.61 -15.89 24.98
N TRP A 3 -32.57 -16.24 26.26
CA TRP A 3 -32.93 -15.42 27.43
C TRP A 3 -32.42 -13.96 27.32
N CYS A 4 -31.30 -13.74 26.63
CA CYS A 4 -30.74 -12.43 26.32
C CYS A 4 -31.66 -11.53 25.47
N ILE A 5 -32.40 -12.06 24.48
CA ILE A 5 -33.34 -11.27 23.66
C ILE A 5 -34.51 -10.81 24.51
N ASP A 6 -35.06 -11.70 25.34
CA ASP A 6 -36.19 -11.36 26.22
C ASP A 6 -35.75 -10.32 27.26
N THR A 7 -34.56 -10.47 27.86
CA THR A 7 -33.97 -9.46 28.74
C THR A 7 -33.71 -8.13 28.03
N LEU A 8 -33.22 -8.12 26.80
CA LEU A 8 -33.00 -6.89 26.03
C LEU A 8 -34.31 -6.20 25.63
N LEU A 9 -35.36 -6.97 25.34
CA LEU A 9 -36.70 -6.48 25.05
C LEU A 9 -37.40 -5.95 26.31
N GLU A 10 -37.16 -6.57 27.46
CA GLU A 10 -37.67 -6.15 28.77
C GLU A 10 -36.94 -4.88 29.27
N GLN A 11 -35.62 -4.81 29.15
CA GLN A 11 -34.82 -3.59 29.37
C GLN A 11 -35.26 -2.43 28.47
N ARG A 12 -35.73 -2.71 27.25
CA ARG A 12 -36.28 -1.69 26.34
C ARG A 12 -37.64 -1.16 26.81
N LYS A 13 -38.43 -1.96 27.52
CA LYS A 13 -39.70 -1.53 28.13
C LYS A 13 -39.45 -0.72 29.41
N ASP A 14 -38.44 -1.08 30.19
CA ASP A 14 -38.14 -0.47 31.50
C ASP A 14 -37.35 0.85 31.42
N HIS A 15 -36.69 1.13 30.29
CA HIS A 15 -35.93 2.37 30.09
C HIS A 15 -36.61 3.29 29.05
N PRO A 16 -37.53 4.20 29.46
CA PRO A 16 -38.07 5.24 28.57
C PRO A 16 -36.96 6.17 28.05
N ASN A 17 -35.82 6.22 28.74
CA ASN A 17 -34.57 6.78 28.25
C ASN A 17 -33.78 5.67 27.57
N LYS A 18 -33.81 5.61 26.23
CA LYS A 18 -32.81 4.87 25.42
C LYS A 18 -31.47 4.93 26.12
N SER A 19 -30.75 3.81 26.27
CA SER A 19 -29.35 3.79 26.75
C SER A 19 -28.63 4.99 26.12
N CYS A 20 -28.41 6.03 26.93
CA CYS A 20 -28.08 7.33 26.38
C CYS A 20 -26.65 7.21 25.90
N MET A 21 -26.44 7.24 24.58
CA MET A 21 -25.12 7.18 23.99
C MET A 21 -24.19 8.14 24.74
N PRO A 22 -23.12 7.65 25.38
CA PRO A 22 -22.21 8.50 26.13
C PRO A 22 -21.79 9.71 25.31
N TYR A 23 -21.68 10.86 25.96
CA TYR A 23 -21.44 12.13 25.28
C TYR A 23 -20.18 12.06 24.40
N GLU A 24 -19.11 11.43 24.89
CA GLU A 24 -17.85 11.24 24.19
C GLU A 24 -18.03 10.41 22.92
N SER A 25 -18.72 9.27 23.03
CA SER A 25 -19.02 8.38 21.90
C SER A 25 -19.89 9.08 20.88
N ARG A 26 -20.93 9.80 21.32
CA ARG A 26 -21.84 10.55 20.45
C ARG A 26 -21.11 11.69 19.74
N LYS A 27 -20.35 12.49 20.49
CA LYS A 27 -19.55 13.58 19.94
C LYS A 27 -18.57 13.05 18.89
N PHE A 28 -17.82 11.99 19.21
CA PHE A 28 -16.87 11.40 18.28
C PHE A 28 -17.56 10.90 17.00
N LEU A 29 -18.64 10.13 17.14
CA LEU A 29 -19.42 9.60 16.02
C LEU A 29 -19.94 10.74 15.13
N ILE A 30 -20.70 11.67 15.69
CA ILE A 30 -21.35 12.76 14.93
C ILE A 30 -20.31 13.67 14.26
N THR A 31 -19.19 13.96 14.92
CA THR A 31 -18.11 14.77 14.34
C THR A 31 -17.48 14.11 13.12
N HIS A 32 -17.27 12.78 13.15
CA HIS A 32 -16.51 12.08 12.11
C HIS A 32 -17.35 11.42 11.01
N LEU A 33 -18.67 11.32 11.20
CA LEU A 33 -19.57 10.94 10.11
C LEU A 33 -19.49 11.96 8.95
N PRO A 34 -19.71 11.54 7.68
CA PRO A 34 -19.67 12.44 6.54
C PRO A 34 -20.74 13.55 6.63
N LYS A 35 -20.48 14.73 6.06
CA LYS A 35 -21.47 15.83 6.00
C LYS A 35 -22.69 15.47 5.14
N THR A 36 -22.44 14.77 4.05
CA THR A 36 -23.42 14.16 3.16
C THR A 36 -23.07 12.69 3.04
N MET A 37 -24.03 11.80 3.24
CA MET A 37 -23.77 10.37 3.35
C MET A 37 -24.90 9.54 2.73
N LEU A 38 -24.56 8.36 2.21
CA LEU A 38 -25.57 7.40 1.79
C LEU A 38 -26.36 6.91 3.03
N CYS A 39 -27.66 6.71 2.88
CA CYS A 39 -28.51 6.13 3.91
C CYS A 39 -29.67 5.34 3.30
N SER A 40 -30.24 4.42 4.08
CA SER A 40 -31.36 3.60 3.65
C SER A 40 -32.16 3.07 4.84
N SER A 41 -33.46 2.90 4.65
CA SER A 41 -34.34 2.17 5.57
C SER A 41 -35.03 0.98 4.88
N SER A 42 -34.59 0.61 3.67
CA SER A 42 -35.25 -0.42 2.85
C SER A 42 -34.29 -1.49 2.33
N LEU A 43 -33.07 -1.59 2.89
CA LEU A 43 -32.04 -2.55 2.42
C LEU A 43 -32.51 -4.01 2.41
N LYS A 44 -33.46 -4.37 3.29
CA LYS A 44 -34.01 -5.73 3.40
C LYS A 44 -35.37 -5.91 2.69
N THR A 45 -35.77 -4.95 1.85
CA THR A 45 -37.02 -5.02 1.06
C THR A 45 -36.74 -5.53 -0.35
N GLU A 46 -37.79 -5.95 -1.07
CA GLU A 46 -37.67 -6.40 -2.47
C GLU A 46 -37.07 -5.36 -3.41
N ASN A 47 -37.19 -4.06 -3.08
CA ASN A 47 -36.65 -2.95 -3.85
C ASN A 47 -35.76 -2.06 -2.97
N PRO A 48 -34.51 -2.49 -2.69
CA PRO A 48 -33.60 -1.74 -1.84
C PRO A 48 -33.25 -0.40 -2.49
N LYS A 49 -33.40 0.68 -1.72
CA LYS A 49 -33.07 2.05 -2.17
C LYS A 49 -32.11 2.69 -1.18
N SER A 50 -31.12 3.39 -1.70
CA SER A 50 -30.22 4.24 -0.92
C SER A 50 -30.29 5.66 -1.44
N TYR A 51 -30.21 6.61 -0.51
CA TYR A 51 -30.29 8.04 -0.79
C TYR A 51 -29.01 8.71 -0.32
N LEU A 52 -28.50 9.67 -1.09
CA LEU A 52 -27.41 10.54 -0.65
C LEU A 52 -28.04 11.79 -0.02
N LEU A 53 -27.95 11.92 1.30
CA LEU A 53 -28.60 13.00 2.05
C LEU A 53 -27.64 13.70 2.99
N GLU A 54 -27.98 14.93 3.40
CA GLU A 54 -27.26 15.63 4.44
C GLU A 54 -27.34 14.89 5.78
N LYS A 55 -26.29 15.00 6.59
CA LYS A 55 -26.11 14.23 7.83
C LYS A 55 -27.33 14.25 8.73
N HIS A 56 -27.89 15.41 9.00
CA HIS A 56 -29.01 15.55 9.93
C HIS A 56 -30.29 14.85 9.44
N ILE A 57 -30.45 14.66 8.13
CA ILE A 57 -31.55 13.90 7.51
C ILE A 57 -31.21 12.42 7.45
N ALA A 58 -29.98 12.09 7.02
CA ALA A 58 -29.50 10.71 6.91
C ALA A 58 -29.59 9.96 8.26
N LEU A 59 -29.30 10.64 9.37
CA LEU A 59 -29.39 10.08 10.73
C LEU A 59 -30.82 9.66 11.15
N LYS A 60 -31.85 10.00 10.39
CA LYS A 60 -33.24 9.53 10.61
C LYS A 60 -33.53 8.18 9.96
N ASN A 61 -32.59 7.60 9.20
CA ASN A 61 -32.73 6.32 8.52
C ASN A 61 -32.08 5.17 9.31
N GLU A 62 -32.53 3.95 9.06
CA GLU A 62 -32.05 2.74 9.76
C GLU A 62 -30.56 2.46 9.49
N HIS A 63 -30.09 2.69 8.26
CA HIS A 63 -28.71 2.47 7.85
C HIS A 63 -28.08 3.74 7.31
N ILE A 64 -26.80 3.94 7.60
CA ILE A 64 -26.01 5.11 7.19
C ILE A 64 -24.64 4.69 6.67
N GLN A 65 -24.04 5.53 5.83
CA GLN A 65 -22.66 5.40 5.43
C GLN A 65 -21.74 5.92 6.56
N PRO A 66 -20.94 5.04 7.16
CA PRO A 66 -20.16 5.39 8.34
C PRO A 66 -18.91 6.21 7.99
N ASN A 67 -18.26 5.88 6.86
CA ASN A 67 -16.98 6.44 6.48
C ASN A 67 -17.11 7.30 5.21
N HIS A 68 -16.31 8.38 5.16
CA HIS A 68 -16.17 9.16 3.94
C HIS A 68 -15.47 8.33 2.84
N GLU A 69 -15.72 8.66 1.57
CA GLU A 69 -15.08 8.00 0.41
C GLU A 69 -13.54 8.02 0.49
N ASN A 70 -12.99 9.09 1.08
CA ASN A 70 -11.54 9.33 1.14
C ASN A 70 -10.91 9.00 2.51
N MET A 71 -11.68 8.57 3.51
CA MET A 71 -11.16 8.38 4.87
C MET A 71 -11.89 7.26 5.62
N TRP A 72 -11.13 6.31 6.18
CA TRP A 72 -11.63 5.35 7.15
C TRP A 72 -11.42 5.87 8.57
N LYS A 73 -12.52 6.09 9.30
CA LYS A 73 -12.55 6.45 10.72
C LYS A 73 -13.15 5.37 11.62
N PHE A 74 -13.98 4.51 11.03
CA PHE A 74 -14.66 3.43 11.72
C PHE A 74 -14.33 2.09 11.03
N ILE A 75 -13.89 1.11 11.82
CA ILE A 75 -13.85 -0.30 11.42
C ILE A 75 -15.15 -0.92 11.93
N ILE A 76 -15.90 -1.59 11.06
CA ILE A 76 -17.20 -2.17 11.38
C ILE A 76 -17.18 -3.62 10.97
N ILE A 77 -17.47 -4.50 11.93
CA ILE A 77 -17.62 -5.92 11.73
C ILE A 77 -19.10 -6.24 11.87
N ASP A 78 -19.69 -6.85 10.84
CA ASP A 78 -21.05 -7.39 10.89
C ASP A 78 -20.93 -8.89 11.19
N ASP A 79 -21.40 -9.31 12.36
CA ASP A 79 -21.45 -10.70 12.75
C ASP A 79 -22.89 -11.11 13.03
N ASP A 80 -23.28 -12.26 12.47
CA ASP A 80 -24.64 -12.80 12.62
C ASP A 80 -24.84 -13.50 13.96
N VAL A 81 -23.86 -13.45 14.86
CA VAL A 81 -23.91 -14.08 16.18
C VAL A 81 -24.72 -13.22 17.15
N ASN A 82 -25.74 -13.82 17.76
CA ASN A 82 -26.53 -13.19 18.81
C ASN A 82 -25.81 -13.27 20.18
N SER A 83 -24.62 -12.69 20.25
CA SER A 83 -23.82 -12.55 21.47
C SER A 83 -23.14 -11.18 21.47
N PRO A 84 -23.80 -10.13 21.98
CA PRO A 84 -23.22 -8.80 22.06
C PRO A 84 -21.91 -8.78 22.86
N ASP A 85 -21.81 -9.63 23.86
CA ASP A 85 -20.69 -9.81 24.79
C ASP A 85 -19.55 -10.71 24.28
N ALA A 86 -19.66 -11.31 23.08
CA ALA A 86 -18.66 -12.22 22.52
C ALA A 86 -17.21 -11.69 22.53
N TYR A 87 -17.02 -10.36 22.55
CA TYR A 87 -15.69 -9.75 22.64
C TYR A 87 -14.96 -10.05 23.96
N LEU A 88 -15.66 -10.49 25.00
CA LEU A 88 -15.07 -10.89 26.28
C LEU A 88 -14.34 -12.23 26.19
N ASP A 89 -14.84 -13.13 25.33
CA ASP A 89 -14.30 -14.49 25.15
C ASP A 89 -13.42 -14.61 23.91
N LEU A 90 -13.26 -13.53 23.15
CA LEU A 90 -12.47 -13.48 21.92
C LEU A 90 -11.17 -12.70 22.14
N PRO A 91 -10.08 -13.07 21.44
CA PRO A 91 -8.79 -12.39 21.54
C PRO A 91 -8.80 -11.08 20.74
N VAL A 92 -9.68 -10.16 21.13
CA VAL A 92 -9.91 -8.86 20.48
C VAL A 92 -10.02 -7.77 21.53
N PRO A 93 -9.58 -6.55 21.22
CA PRO A 93 -9.88 -5.42 22.09
C PRO A 93 -11.40 -5.17 22.15
N PRO A 94 -11.92 -4.62 23.26
CA PRO A 94 -13.33 -4.26 23.36
C PRO A 94 -13.72 -3.25 22.27
N PRO A 95 -14.86 -3.44 21.58
CA PRO A 95 -15.35 -2.48 20.61
C PRO A 95 -15.77 -1.18 21.29
N ASN A 96 -15.76 -0.08 20.52
CA ASN A 96 -16.22 1.21 21.04
C ASN A 96 -17.75 1.26 21.15
N LEU A 97 -18.41 0.57 20.24
CA LEU A 97 -19.86 0.54 20.13
C LEU A 97 -20.29 -0.82 19.55
N ILE A 98 -21.35 -1.39 20.08
CA ILE A 98 -22.03 -2.57 19.52
C ILE A 98 -23.45 -2.16 19.18
N VAL A 99 -23.86 -2.33 17.93
CA VAL A 99 -25.20 -2.00 17.43
C VAL A 99 -25.96 -3.31 17.19
N ILE A 100 -27.00 -3.53 17.96
CA ILE A 100 -27.78 -4.76 17.99
C ILE A 100 -29.11 -4.52 17.26
N ASN A 101 -29.43 -5.39 16.31
CA ASN A 101 -30.78 -5.47 15.76
C ASN A 101 -31.66 -6.28 16.74
N PRO A 102 -32.64 -5.68 17.42
CA PRO A 102 -33.46 -6.41 18.39
C PRO A 102 -34.31 -7.52 17.77
N GLU A 103 -34.59 -7.46 16.46
CA GLU A 103 -35.41 -8.49 15.79
C GLU A 103 -34.61 -9.77 15.50
N SER A 104 -33.36 -9.65 15.08
CA SER A 104 -32.53 -10.81 14.70
C SER A 104 -31.44 -11.17 15.71
N GLY A 105 -31.12 -10.26 16.63
CA GLY A 105 -29.98 -10.39 17.55
C GLY A 105 -28.61 -10.15 16.90
N HIS A 106 -28.55 -9.93 15.58
CA HIS A 106 -27.28 -9.71 14.88
C HIS A 106 -26.63 -8.40 15.32
N CYS A 107 -25.30 -8.46 15.46
CA CYS A 107 -24.51 -7.40 16.04
C CYS A 107 -23.61 -6.76 14.98
N GLN A 108 -23.46 -5.44 15.04
CA GLN A 108 -22.39 -4.73 14.35
C GLN A 108 -21.44 -4.13 15.37
N ARG A 109 -20.16 -4.49 15.29
CA ARG A 109 -19.12 -4.04 16.21
C ARG A 109 -18.32 -2.93 15.57
N TRP A 110 -18.36 -1.77 16.20
CA TRP A 110 -17.72 -0.55 15.73
C TRP A 110 -16.47 -0.26 16.55
N TYR A 111 -15.34 -0.12 15.86
CA TYR A 111 -14.07 0.33 16.40
C TYR A 111 -13.76 1.71 15.86
N PHE A 112 -13.52 2.66 16.76
CA PHE A 112 -13.27 4.06 16.44
C PHE A 112 -11.76 4.31 16.33
N LEU A 113 -11.32 4.92 15.24
CA LEU A 113 -9.91 5.26 15.03
C LEU A 113 -9.65 6.72 15.36
N ALA A 114 -8.82 6.97 16.37
CA ALA A 114 -8.39 8.31 16.78
C ALA A 114 -7.84 9.07 15.57
N ASN A 115 -6.91 8.45 14.84
CA ASN A 115 -6.42 8.93 13.55
C ASN A 115 -7.00 8.07 12.43
N GLY A 116 -7.70 8.70 11.50
CA GLY A 116 -8.28 7.99 10.35
C GLY A 116 -7.20 7.58 9.35
N VAL A 117 -7.52 6.60 8.50
CA VAL A 117 -6.65 6.16 7.42
C VAL A 117 -7.19 6.66 6.08
N SER A 118 -6.36 7.41 5.36
CA SER A 118 -6.74 7.94 4.05
C SER A 118 -6.89 6.84 3.01
N ARG A 119 -7.97 6.91 2.24
CA ARG A 119 -8.32 5.99 1.14
C ARG A 119 -7.86 6.51 -0.22
N SER A 120 -7.34 7.73 -0.28
CA SER A 120 -6.91 8.33 -1.54
C SER A 120 -5.78 7.51 -2.18
N PRO A 121 -5.78 7.32 -3.51
CA PRO A 121 -4.71 6.60 -4.22
C PRO A 121 -3.31 7.22 -4.06
N GLN A 122 -3.24 8.50 -3.70
CA GLN A 122 -2.01 9.24 -3.46
C GLN A 122 -1.42 8.98 -2.06
N SER A 123 -2.18 8.32 -1.18
CA SER A 123 -1.76 8.05 0.19
C SER A 123 -0.79 6.87 0.26
N GLN A 124 -0.01 6.81 1.35
CA GLN A 124 0.97 5.75 1.52
C GLN A 124 0.27 4.39 1.70
N ARG A 125 0.44 3.50 0.70
CA ARG A 125 -0.18 2.17 0.67
C ARG A 125 0.05 1.36 1.94
N LYS A 126 1.22 1.49 2.59
CA LYS A 126 1.52 0.78 3.84
C LYS A 126 0.46 0.98 4.93
N PHE A 127 -0.13 2.17 5.05
CA PHE A 127 -1.16 2.44 6.07
C PHE A 127 -2.52 1.86 5.68
N GLN A 128 -2.84 1.87 4.39
CA GLN A 128 -4.05 1.23 3.85
C GLN A 128 -3.98 -0.29 4.01
N ASP A 129 -2.85 -0.90 3.65
CA ASP A 129 -2.61 -2.33 3.83
C ASP A 129 -2.66 -2.71 5.32
N TYR A 130 -2.12 -1.87 6.21
CA TYR A 130 -2.20 -2.11 7.65
C TYR A 130 -3.64 -2.02 8.18
N TYR A 131 -4.43 -1.05 7.70
CA TYR A 131 -5.85 -0.95 8.00
C TYR A 131 -6.62 -2.18 7.53
N LEU A 132 -6.46 -2.56 6.27
CA LEU A 132 -7.16 -3.69 5.67
C LEU A 132 -6.79 -5.02 6.36
N LYS A 133 -5.53 -5.20 6.75
CA LYS A 133 -5.10 -6.34 7.56
C LYS A 133 -5.77 -6.33 8.94
N THR A 134 -5.89 -5.17 9.59
CA THR A 134 -6.53 -5.05 10.90
C THR A 134 -8.03 -5.36 10.80
N LEU A 135 -8.71 -4.80 9.80
CA LEU A 135 -10.11 -5.09 9.48
C LEU A 135 -10.29 -6.60 9.25
N PHE A 136 -9.49 -7.20 8.38
CA PHE A 136 -9.56 -8.62 8.08
C PHE A 136 -9.38 -9.51 9.32
N LYS A 137 -8.38 -9.21 10.15
CA LYS A 137 -8.14 -9.97 11.39
C LYS A 137 -9.35 -9.91 12.32
N LEU A 138 -9.92 -8.72 12.54
CA LEU A 138 -11.12 -8.55 13.35
C LEU A 138 -12.31 -9.31 12.76
N THR A 139 -12.56 -9.18 11.45
CA THR A 139 -13.62 -9.93 10.75
C THR A 139 -13.45 -11.43 10.96
N ALA A 140 -12.23 -11.94 10.78
CA ALA A 140 -11.95 -13.36 10.90
C ALA A 140 -12.10 -13.88 12.34
N ILE A 141 -11.65 -13.13 13.34
CA ILE A 141 -11.76 -13.53 14.76
C ILE A 141 -13.24 -13.56 15.20
N TYR A 142 -14.05 -12.60 14.75
CA TYR A 142 -15.49 -12.57 15.02
C TYR A 142 -16.33 -13.50 14.13
N HIS A 143 -15.71 -14.22 13.18
CA HIS A 143 -16.43 -14.94 12.12
C HIS A 143 -17.46 -14.06 11.38
N GLY A 144 -17.12 -12.78 11.16
CA GLY A 144 -17.99 -11.81 10.51
C GLY A 144 -18.22 -12.11 9.02
N ASP A 145 -19.24 -11.48 8.46
CA ASP A 145 -19.64 -11.64 7.06
C ASP A 145 -18.51 -11.17 6.11
N ALA A 146 -18.03 -12.09 5.27
CA ALA A 146 -17.00 -11.83 4.27
C ALA A 146 -17.49 -10.95 3.11
N ALA A 147 -18.81 -10.90 2.86
CA ALA A 147 -19.41 -10.09 1.81
C ALA A 147 -19.68 -8.64 2.25
N TYR A 148 -19.61 -8.37 3.56
CA TYR A 148 -19.83 -7.03 4.10
C TYR A 148 -18.71 -6.07 3.70
N ASN A 149 -19.05 -5.08 2.87
CA ASN A 149 -18.10 -4.12 2.31
C ASN A 149 -17.94 -2.82 3.13
N GLY A 150 -18.67 -2.67 4.24
CA GLY A 150 -18.59 -1.49 5.11
C GLY A 150 -19.19 -0.20 4.54
N ASN A 151 -19.92 -0.25 3.42
CA ASN A 151 -20.48 0.94 2.78
C ASN A 151 -21.69 1.51 3.54
N LEU A 152 -22.58 0.63 4.01
CA LEU A 152 -23.72 0.98 4.85
C LEU A 152 -23.66 0.16 6.13
N ALA A 153 -23.94 0.80 7.25
CA ALA A 153 -23.97 0.18 8.56
C ALA A 153 -25.24 0.59 9.30
N ARG A 154 -25.67 -0.22 10.28
CA ARG A 154 -26.78 0.09 11.18
C ARG A 154 -26.48 1.41 11.87
N ASN A 155 -27.42 2.33 11.80
CA ASN A 155 -27.28 3.65 12.38
C ASN A 155 -27.38 3.58 13.91
N PRO A 156 -26.31 3.93 14.66
CA PRO A 156 -26.30 3.82 16.11
C PRO A 156 -27.24 4.80 16.84
N VAL A 157 -27.71 5.85 16.17
CA VAL A 157 -28.67 6.81 16.75
C VAL A 157 -30.11 6.54 16.31
N TYR A 158 -30.33 5.54 15.46
CA TYR A 158 -31.66 5.19 15.01
C TYR A 158 -32.45 4.49 16.13
N PRO A 159 -33.70 4.91 16.43
CA PRO A 159 -34.44 4.44 17.61
C PRO A 159 -34.68 2.93 17.72
N LYS A 160 -34.61 2.19 16.59
CA LYS A 160 -34.84 0.74 16.57
C LYS A 160 -33.69 -0.05 17.17
N HIS A 161 -32.45 0.42 17.05
CA HIS A 161 -31.28 -0.35 17.46
C HIS A 161 -30.99 -0.22 18.95
N ILE A 162 -30.52 -1.31 19.56
CA ILE A 162 -29.96 -1.29 20.91
C ILE A 162 -28.44 -1.10 20.77
N CYS A 163 -27.86 -0.22 21.60
CA CYS A 163 -26.43 0.07 21.55
C CYS A 163 -25.77 -0.19 22.91
N LEU A 164 -24.62 -0.87 22.87
CA LEU A 164 -23.73 -1.04 24.02
C LEU A 164 -22.41 -0.28 23.76
N TYR A 165 -21.76 0.16 24.84
CA TYR A 165 -20.56 1.01 24.76
C TYR A 165 -19.40 0.47 25.60
N PRO A 166 -18.78 -0.67 25.23
CA PRO A 166 -17.73 -1.28 26.05
C PRO A 166 -16.47 -0.41 26.22
N ARG A 167 -16.23 0.52 25.29
CA ARG A 167 -15.08 1.42 25.35
C ARG A 167 -15.36 2.82 24.80
N LEU A 168 -15.09 3.83 25.63
CA LEU A 168 -15.27 5.24 25.23
C LEU A 168 -14.08 5.79 24.41
N LYS A 169 -12.85 5.38 24.73
CA LYS A 169 -11.64 5.92 24.10
C LYS A 169 -11.42 5.32 22.70
N PRO A 170 -11.23 6.15 21.66
CA PRO A 170 -10.89 5.65 20.32
C PRO A 170 -9.47 5.06 20.29
N TYR A 171 -9.25 4.10 19.42
CA TYR A 171 -7.98 3.39 19.27
C TYR A 171 -7.03 4.13 18.32
N THR A 172 -5.73 4.02 18.57
CA THR A 172 -4.79 4.08 17.43
C THR A 172 -4.87 2.77 16.64
N LEU A 173 -4.66 2.82 15.32
CA LEU A 173 -4.71 1.59 14.52
C LEU A 173 -3.68 0.55 14.99
N ASN A 174 -2.53 1.02 15.49
CA ASN A 174 -1.51 0.14 16.06
C ASN A 174 -1.97 -0.52 17.37
N GLU A 175 -2.55 0.25 18.29
CA GLU A 175 -3.11 -0.27 19.54
C GLU A 175 -4.17 -1.36 19.27
N LEU A 176 -5.08 -1.10 18.32
CA LEU A 176 -6.12 -2.08 17.95
C LEU A 176 -5.51 -3.37 17.39
N ASN A 177 -4.51 -3.25 16.50
CA ASN A 177 -3.87 -4.43 15.90
C ASN A 177 -3.01 -5.20 16.92
N SER A 178 -2.27 -4.51 17.78
CA SER A 178 -1.46 -5.12 18.83
C SER A 178 -2.33 -5.81 19.89
N GLY A 179 -3.50 -5.26 20.20
CA GLY A 179 -4.41 -5.81 21.20
C GLY A 179 -5.05 -7.15 20.82
N MET A 180 -4.92 -7.61 19.56
CA MET A 180 -5.31 -8.98 19.17
C MET A 180 -4.24 -10.03 19.49
N GLY A 181 -3.05 -9.63 19.97
CA GLY A 181 -2.00 -10.56 20.41
C GLY A 181 -1.27 -11.34 19.31
N ILE A 182 -1.50 -11.01 18.02
CA ILE A 182 -0.86 -11.70 16.90
C ILE A 182 0.56 -11.17 16.69
N SER A 183 1.54 -12.06 16.75
CA SER A 183 2.96 -11.77 16.60
C SER A 183 3.51 -12.28 15.26
N LYS A 184 4.80 -12.05 15.00
CA LYS A 184 5.46 -12.58 13.80
C LYS A 184 5.67 -14.09 13.86
N SER A 185 5.95 -14.64 15.04
CA SER A 185 6.19 -16.08 15.23
C SER A 185 4.96 -16.92 14.95
N ASP A 186 3.75 -16.36 15.07
CA ASP A 186 2.50 -17.03 14.69
C ASP A 186 2.50 -17.49 13.21
N TYR A 187 3.18 -16.75 12.34
CA TYR A 187 3.26 -17.03 10.90
C TYR A 187 4.35 -18.06 10.55
N GLU A 188 5.20 -18.46 11.49
CA GLU A 188 6.30 -19.38 11.24
C GLU A 188 5.80 -20.82 11.14
N LYS A 189 6.23 -21.55 10.09
CA LYS A 189 5.71 -22.89 9.76
C LYS A 189 5.98 -23.97 10.81
N GLY A 190 6.86 -23.71 11.78
CA GLY A 190 7.23 -24.64 12.84
C GLY A 190 6.85 -24.20 14.25
N ASN A 191 6.14 -23.08 14.42
CA ASN A 191 5.70 -22.65 15.75
C ASN A 191 4.52 -23.52 16.22
N PRO A 192 4.68 -24.35 17.28
CA PRO A 192 3.57 -25.11 17.85
C PRO A 192 2.63 -24.21 18.66
N ASP A 193 3.15 -23.12 19.22
CA ASP A 193 2.47 -22.23 20.16
C ASP A 193 1.93 -21.00 19.44
N LYS A 194 0.97 -21.24 18.56
CA LYS A 194 0.27 -20.18 17.83
C LYS A 194 -0.74 -19.50 18.74
N SER A 195 -0.82 -18.17 18.64
CA SER A 195 -1.83 -17.40 19.36
C SER A 195 -3.26 -17.82 18.96
N GLU A 196 -4.16 -17.73 19.94
CA GLU A 196 -5.58 -18.08 19.77
C GLU A 196 -6.22 -17.27 18.62
N ALA A 197 -5.88 -15.98 18.51
CA ALA A 197 -6.31 -15.11 17.43
C ALA A 197 -5.86 -15.63 16.07
N PHE A 198 -4.60 -16.06 15.96
CA PHE A 198 -4.07 -16.59 14.71
C PHE A 198 -4.75 -17.90 14.30
N LEU A 199 -4.99 -18.81 15.25
CA LEU A 199 -5.71 -20.06 14.98
C LEU A 199 -7.14 -19.80 14.47
N ARG A 200 -7.89 -18.85 15.08
CA ARG A 200 -9.21 -18.45 14.57
C ARG A 200 -9.15 -17.88 13.16
N ILE A 201 -8.15 -17.04 12.86
CA ILE A 201 -7.97 -16.50 11.51
C ILE A 201 -7.72 -17.63 10.50
N GLN A 202 -6.90 -18.62 10.84
CA GLN A 202 -6.66 -19.76 9.95
C GLN A 202 -7.94 -20.56 9.71
N GLU A 203 -8.72 -20.81 10.76
CA GLU A 203 -9.97 -21.53 10.64
C GLU A 203 -11.00 -20.77 9.80
N TYR A 204 -11.15 -19.46 10.03
CA TYR A 204 -12.00 -18.59 9.21
C TYR A 204 -11.61 -18.63 7.73
N CYS A 205 -10.30 -18.53 7.42
CA CYS A 205 -9.79 -18.65 6.06
C CYS A 205 -10.16 -19.99 5.43
N ARG A 206 -10.00 -21.09 6.17
CA ARG A 206 -10.28 -22.45 5.69
C ARG A 206 -11.77 -22.64 5.39
N GLN A 207 -12.64 -22.17 6.28
CA GLN A 207 -14.10 -22.23 6.11
C GLN A 207 -14.56 -21.40 4.90
N ASN A 208 -14.10 -20.15 4.80
CA ASN A 208 -14.47 -19.27 3.69
C ASN A 208 -13.89 -19.74 2.36
N LYS A 209 -12.69 -20.34 2.34
CA LYS A 209 -12.15 -20.98 1.14
C LYS A 209 -13.04 -22.15 0.70
N LYS A 210 -13.45 -23.02 1.63
CA LYS A 210 -14.36 -24.13 1.33
C LYS A 210 -15.71 -23.64 0.80
N MET A 211 -16.27 -22.58 1.40
CA MET A 211 -17.51 -21.96 0.92
C MET A 211 -17.33 -21.31 -0.46
N SER A 212 -16.23 -20.58 -0.68
CA SER A 212 -15.87 -19.97 -1.95
C SER A 212 -15.67 -21.00 -3.06
N ASP A 213 -14.98 -22.10 -2.77
CA ASP A 213 -14.74 -23.19 -3.72
C ASP A 213 -16.07 -23.90 -4.07
N ASN A 214 -16.95 -24.10 -3.08
CA ASN A 214 -18.28 -24.70 -3.28
C ASN A 214 -19.24 -23.78 -4.06
N MET A 215 -19.19 -22.46 -3.84
CA MET A 215 -20.00 -21.45 -4.55
C MET A 215 -19.34 -20.96 -5.85
N GLY A 216 -18.10 -21.39 -6.11
CA GLY A 216 -17.27 -20.92 -7.21
C GLY A 216 -16.99 -19.41 -7.19
N ALA A 217 -16.91 -18.80 -6.00
CA ALA A 217 -16.44 -17.42 -5.86
C ALA A 217 -14.91 -17.35 -6.11
N GLY A 218 -14.45 -16.25 -6.73
CA GLY A 218 -13.04 -16.04 -7.05
C GLY A 218 -12.55 -16.64 -8.39
N ARG A 219 -13.37 -17.44 -9.09
CA ARG A 219 -13.03 -17.98 -10.43
C ARG A 219 -12.78 -16.88 -11.46
N ASN A 220 -13.68 -15.90 -11.51
CA ASN A 220 -13.59 -14.75 -12.41
C ASN A 220 -12.30 -13.94 -12.13
N CYS A 221 -12.04 -13.62 -10.85
CA CYS A 221 -10.82 -12.92 -10.43
C CYS A 221 -9.56 -13.71 -10.81
N THR A 222 -9.55 -15.02 -10.58
CA THR A 222 -8.40 -15.87 -10.90
C THR A 222 -8.11 -15.88 -12.40
N ILE A 223 -9.13 -16.09 -13.23
CA ILE A 223 -8.97 -16.05 -14.70
C ILE A 223 -8.54 -14.66 -15.14
N PHE A 224 -9.13 -13.60 -14.61
CA PHE A 224 -8.75 -12.22 -14.91
C PHE A 224 -7.28 -11.93 -14.55
N ASP A 225 -6.82 -12.34 -13.36
CA ASP A 225 -5.47 -12.10 -12.88
C ASP A 225 -4.40 -12.84 -13.68
N VAL A 226 -4.67 -14.10 -14.02
CA VAL A 226 -3.76 -14.89 -14.87
C VAL A 226 -3.74 -14.31 -16.29
N LEU A 227 -4.92 -14.06 -16.86
CA LEU A 227 -5.06 -13.64 -18.26
C LEU A 227 -4.49 -12.24 -18.51
N ARG A 228 -4.70 -11.28 -17.59
CA ARG A 228 -4.24 -9.89 -17.78
C ARG A 228 -2.72 -9.77 -17.82
N VAL A 229 -1.99 -10.59 -17.06
CA VAL A 229 -0.51 -10.56 -17.05
C VAL A 229 0.05 -11.02 -18.40
N LYS A 230 -0.57 -12.03 -19.01
CA LYS A 230 -0.25 -12.46 -20.38
C LYS A 230 -0.63 -11.37 -21.38
N ALA A 231 -1.85 -10.85 -21.29
CA ALA A 231 -2.39 -9.82 -22.18
C ALA A 231 -1.51 -8.56 -22.23
N TYR A 232 -1.03 -8.07 -21.10
CA TYR A 232 -0.20 -6.86 -21.05
C TYR A 232 1.12 -7.01 -21.84
N LYS A 233 1.64 -8.23 -21.96
CA LYS A 233 2.87 -8.50 -22.73
C LYS A 233 2.59 -8.51 -24.22
N ILE A 234 1.53 -9.18 -24.66
CA ILE A 234 1.30 -9.48 -26.08
C ILE A 234 0.37 -8.48 -26.80
N HIS A 235 -0.30 -7.56 -26.08
CA HIS A 235 -1.31 -6.68 -26.69
C HIS A 235 -0.82 -5.82 -27.87
N HIS A 236 0.49 -5.56 -27.97
CA HIS A 236 1.10 -4.77 -29.03
C HIS A 236 1.21 -5.54 -30.36
N GLU A 237 1.08 -6.87 -30.32
CA GLU A 237 1.14 -7.75 -31.50
C GLU A 237 -0.19 -7.73 -32.29
N TYR A 238 -1.25 -7.12 -31.75
CA TYR A 238 -2.59 -7.14 -32.32
C TYR A 238 -3.00 -5.77 -32.88
N GLY A 239 -3.59 -5.77 -34.08
CA GLY A 239 -4.04 -4.54 -34.75
C GLY A 239 -5.29 -3.92 -34.13
N THR A 240 -6.26 -4.76 -33.72
CA THR A 240 -7.60 -4.33 -33.25
C THR A 240 -7.94 -4.87 -31.85
N GLU A 241 -8.79 -4.15 -31.11
CA GLU A 241 -9.30 -4.59 -29.79
C GLU A 241 -10.11 -5.89 -29.92
N THR A 242 -10.89 -6.02 -31.00
CA THR A 242 -11.79 -7.15 -31.23
C THR A 242 -11.02 -8.45 -31.44
N ASP A 243 -10.01 -8.44 -32.30
CA ASP A 243 -9.20 -9.64 -32.58
C ASP A 243 -8.44 -10.07 -31.32
N PHE A 244 -7.94 -9.09 -30.56
CA PHE A 244 -7.26 -9.35 -29.30
C PHE A 244 -8.21 -9.92 -28.24
N ALA A 245 -9.44 -9.42 -28.14
CA ALA A 245 -10.44 -9.93 -27.22
C ALA A 245 -10.87 -11.36 -27.56
N LEU A 246 -10.95 -11.71 -28.85
CA LEU A 246 -11.24 -13.07 -29.29
C LEU A 246 -10.14 -14.04 -28.85
N ASP A 247 -8.87 -13.70 -29.07
CA ASP A 247 -7.75 -14.55 -28.65
C ASP A 247 -7.66 -14.69 -27.13
N LEU A 248 -7.85 -13.59 -26.39
CA LEU A 248 -7.93 -13.63 -24.93
C LEU A 248 -9.08 -14.50 -24.43
N ARG A 249 -10.21 -14.58 -25.15
CA ARG A 249 -11.32 -15.46 -24.79
C ARG A 249 -10.95 -16.93 -24.94
N PHE A 250 -10.24 -17.31 -26.02
CA PHE A 250 -9.74 -18.69 -26.17
C PHE A 250 -8.76 -19.05 -25.06
N GLU A 251 -7.88 -18.14 -24.68
CA GLU A 251 -6.98 -18.33 -23.55
C GLU A 251 -7.73 -18.41 -22.21
N ALA A 252 -8.77 -17.59 -22.02
CA ALA A 252 -9.64 -17.66 -20.85
C ALA A 252 -10.33 -19.02 -20.73
N GLN A 253 -10.79 -19.60 -21.84
CA GLN A 253 -11.40 -20.94 -21.88
C GLN A 253 -10.41 -22.02 -21.45
N LYS A 254 -9.15 -21.96 -21.90
CA LYS A 254 -8.10 -22.89 -21.47
C LYS A 254 -7.83 -22.78 -19.97
N ILE A 255 -7.69 -21.54 -19.46
CA ILE A 255 -7.47 -21.29 -18.02
C ILE A 255 -8.67 -21.83 -17.22
N ASN A 256 -9.89 -21.54 -17.66
CA ASN A 256 -11.11 -21.98 -17.00
C ASN A 256 -11.20 -23.51 -16.89
N LYS A 257 -10.87 -24.23 -17.97
CA LYS A 257 -10.84 -25.70 -17.97
C LYS A 257 -9.73 -26.27 -17.08
N ASN A 258 -8.57 -25.65 -17.07
CA ASN A 258 -7.41 -26.12 -16.30
C ASN A 258 -7.56 -25.87 -14.79
N TYR A 259 -8.07 -24.69 -14.41
CA TYR A 259 -8.19 -24.29 -13.00
C TYR A 259 -9.51 -24.75 -12.37
N PHE A 260 -10.58 -24.87 -13.15
CA PHE A 260 -11.93 -25.17 -12.65
C PHE A 260 -12.61 -26.33 -13.39
N PRO A 261 -12.00 -27.52 -13.45
CA PRO A 261 -12.50 -28.65 -14.25
C PRO A 261 -13.88 -29.14 -13.80
N ASN A 262 -14.19 -29.05 -12.51
CA ASN A 262 -15.44 -29.56 -11.94
C ASN A 262 -16.54 -28.49 -11.82
N ASN A 263 -16.24 -27.22 -12.10
CA ASN A 263 -17.19 -26.11 -12.01
C ASN A 263 -16.75 -24.90 -12.87
N PRO A 264 -16.66 -25.06 -14.20
CA PRO A 264 -16.15 -24.02 -15.10
C PRO A 264 -17.10 -22.82 -15.16
N LEU A 265 -16.54 -21.61 -15.37
CA LEU A 265 -17.34 -20.43 -15.68
C LEU A 265 -18.07 -20.58 -17.03
N PRO A 266 -19.29 -20.01 -17.17
CA PRO A 266 -19.97 -19.90 -18.45
C PRO A 266 -19.15 -19.09 -19.45
N ASP A 267 -19.23 -19.45 -20.72
CA ASP A 267 -18.45 -18.80 -21.78
C ASP A 267 -18.79 -17.30 -21.96
N ASN A 268 -20.02 -16.89 -21.64
CA ASN A 268 -20.40 -15.47 -21.59
C ASN A 268 -19.58 -14.69 -20.54
N GLU A 269 -19.31 -15.27 -19.37
CA GLU A 269 -18.46 -14.62 -18.36
C GLU A 269 -17.02 -14.50 -18.86
N LEU A 270 -16.49 -15.53 -19.52
CA LEU A 270 -15.15 -15.50 -20.12
C LEU A 270 -15.03 -14.41 -21.20
N LYS A 271 -16.06 -14.25 -22.02
CA LYS A 271 -16.17 -13.17 -22.99
C LYS A 271 -16.10 -11.79 -22.32
N HIS A 272 -16.80 -11.61 -21.20
CA HIS A 272 -16.76 -10.34 -20.45
C HIS A 272 -15.36 -10.07 -19.86
N ILE A 273 -14.70 -11.09 -19.31
CA ILE A 273 -13.32 -10.97 -18.80
C ILE A 273 -12.37 -10.57 -19.93
N ALA A 274 -12.41 -11.26 -21.06
CA ALA A 274 -11.53 -11.01 -22.20
C ALA A 274 -11.73 -9.59 -22.78
N ASN A 275 -12.98 -9.17 -22.99
CA ASN A 275 -13.31 -7.83 -23.47
C ASN A 275 -12.82 -6.73 -22.52
N SER A 276 -12.97 -6.94 -21.20
CA SER A 276 -12.52 -5.98 -20.18
C SER A 276 -11.00 -5.76 -20.23
N ILE A 277 -10.23 -6.85 -20.36
CA ILE A 277 -8.77 -6.80 -20.45
C ILE A 277 -8.33 -6.16 -21.78
N ALA A 278 -8.92 -6.59 -22.90
CA ALA A 278 -8.60 -6.07 -24.23
C ALA A 278 -8.80 -4.55 -24.30
N ARG A 279 -9.97 -4.07 -23.84
CA ARG A 279 -10.29 -2.65 -23.76
C ARG A 279 -9.28 -1.88 -22.94
N TYR A 280 -8.88 -2.41 -21.77
CA TYR A 280 -7.88 -1.74 -20.94
C TYR A 280 -6.52 -1.62 -21.65
N CYS A 281 -6.08 -2.67 -22.35
CA CYS A 281 -4.83 -2.64 -23.12
C CYS A 281 -4.87 -1.58 -24.22
N PHE A 282 -5.94 -1.53 -25.01
CA PHE A 282 -6.06 -0.63 -26.16
C PHE A 282 -6.31 0.83 -25.75
N THR A 283 -7.06 1.07 -24.67
CA THR A 283 -7.38 2.44 -24.22
C THR A 283 -6.35 3.05 -23.27
N LYS A 284 -5.75 2.25 -22.38
CA LYS A 284 -4.86 2.75 -21.31
C LYS A 284 -3.40 2.39 -21.51
N LEU A 285 -3.07 1.20 -22.02
CA LEU A 285 -1.66 0.78 -22.16
C LEU A 285 -1.03 1.25 -23.48
N ARG A 286 -1.73 1.11 -24.60
CA ARG A 286 -1.26 1.59 -25.92
C ARG A 286 -0.99 3.10 -25.91
N ASN A 287 -1.83 3.87 -25.22
CA ASN A 287 -1.65 5.31 -25.02
C ASN A 287 -0.57 5.67 -23.97
N ARG A 288 -0.19 4.73 -23.08
CA ARG A 288 0.81 4.97 -22.02
C ARG A 288 2.24 4.76 -22.46
N GLN A 289 2.50 3.86 -23.42
CA GLN A 289 3.86 3.59 -23.93
C GLN A 289 4.50 4.85 -24.54
N PHE A 290 3.69 5.78 -25.04
CA PHE A 290 4.14 7.07 -25.59
C PHE A 290 3.99 8.26 -24.64
N SER A 291 3.53 8.06 -23.39
CA SER A 291 3.37 9.17 -22.45
C SER A 291 4.71 9.49 -21.75
N SER A 292 5.11 10.75 -21.80
CA SER A 292 6.29 11.29 -21.08
C SER A 292 6.33 10.85 -19.60
N SER A 293 5.16 10.85 -18.96
CA SER A 293 4.99 10.43 -17.55
C SER A 293 5.33 8.97 -17.25
N PHE A 294 5.28 8.07 -18.23
CA PHE A 294 5.63 6.65 -18.05
C PHE A 294 7.14 6.44 -18.17
N ILE A 295 7.77 7.08 -19.16
CA ILE A 295 9.23 7.08 -19.35
C ILE A 295 9.92 7.66 -18.12
N GLU A 296 9.42 8.79 -17.61
CA GLU A 296 9.96 9.44 -16.41
C GLU A 296 9.83 8.55 -15.17
N ARG A 297 8.68 7.89 -14.99
CA ARG A 297 8.49 6.91 -13.90
C ARG A 297 9.41 5.70 -14.01
N GLN A 298 9.65 5.17 -15.21
CA GLN A 298 10.61 4.08 -15.41
C GLN A 298 12.04 4.53 -15.10
N LYS A 299 12.43 5.75 -15.50
CA LYS A 299 13.73 6.35 -15.16
C LYS A 299 13.92 6.48 -13.65
N VAL A 300 12.93 7.02 -12.94
CA VAL A 300 12.96 7.16 -11.48
C VAL A 300 13.04 5.80 -10.79
N ARG A 301 12.23 4.81 -11.22
CA ARG A 301 12.26 3.46 -10.63
C ARG A 301 13.56 2.72 -10.92
N GLY A 302 14.12 2.90 -12.11
CA GLY A 302 15.44 2.37 -12.48
C GLY A 302 16.56 2.96 -11.62
N ALA A 303 16.53 4.28 -11.38
CA ALA A 303 17.47 4.95 -10.50
C ALA A 303 17.38 4.44 -9.05
N LEU A 304 16.17 4.38 -8.48
CA LEU A 304 15.95 3.85 -7.13
C LEU A 304 16.37 2.38 -6.98
N GLY A 305 16.11 1.56 -8.00
CA GLY A 305 16.55 0.17 -8.02
C GLY A 305 18.08 0.03 -8.11
N GLY A 306 18.72 0.90 -8.89
CA GLY A 306 20.18 0.99 -9.00
C GLY A 306 20.82 1.42 -7.68
N GLU A 307 20.25 2.42 -7.01
CA GLU A 307 20.69 2.93 -5.72
C GLU A 307 20.60 1.86 -4.63
N ALA A 308 19.44 1.21 -4.48
CA ALA A 308 19.25 0.12 -3.52
C ALA A 308 20.18 -1.07 -3.77
N ARG A 309 20.49 -1.38 -5.04
CA ARG A 309 21.47 -2.42 -5.39
C ARG A 309 22.89 -1.97 -5.06
N SER A 310 23.21 -0.69 -5.26
CA SER A 310 24.52 -0.12 -4.96
C SER A 310 24.81 -0.12 -3.46
N SER A 311 23.84 0.21 -2.60
CA SER A 311 24.03 0.25 -1.15
C SER A 311 24.51 -1.08 -0.55
N LYS A 312 24.18 -2.23 -1.17
CA LYS A 312 24.68 -3.55 -0.75
C LYS A 312 26.20 -3.70 -0.86
N TYR A 313 26.84 -2.88 -1.70
CA TYR A 313 28.27 -2.91 -1.93
C TYR A 313 29.02 -1.78 -1.22
N GLU A 314 28.34 -1.02 -0.34
CA GLU A 314 28.95 0.10 0.38
C GLU A 314 30.09 -0.37 1.29
N GLU A 315 29.88 -1.44 2.05
CA GLU A 315 30.91 -2.00 2.93
C GLU A 315 32.15 -2.47 2.16
N ALA A 316 31.95 -3.08 0.99
CA ALA A 316 33.05 -3.52 0.12
C ALA A 316 33.81 -2.32 -0.49
N ARG A 317 33.10 -1.23 -0.83
CA ARG A 317 33.73 0.02 -1.28
C ARG A 317 34.58 0.65 -0.19
N GLN A 318 34.05 0.73 1.04
CA GLN A 318 34.74 1.30 2.18
C GLN A 318 36.01 0.49 2.52
N LYS A 319 35.90 -0.84 2.59
CA LYS A 319 37.05 -1.74 2.82
C LYS A 319 38.09 -1.60 1.71
N CYS A 320 37.68 -1.51 0.45
CA CYS A 320 38.58 -1.28 -0.68
C CYS A 320 39.33 0.06 -0.53
N PHE A 321 38.63 1.12 -0.12
CA PHE A 321 39.23 2.44 0.10
C PHE A 321 40.26 2.44 1.23
N GLU A 322 39.94 1.81 2.36
CA GLU A 322 40.85 1.70 3.52
C GLU A 322 42.11 0.91 3.18
N LEU A 323 41.96 -0.26 2.53
CA LEU A 323 43.08 -1.10 2.11
C LEU A 323 43.99 -0.36 1.13
N TYR A 324 43.41 0.30 0.13
CA TYR A 324 44.17 1.03 -0.88
C TYR A 324 44.85 2.30 -0.33
N THR A 325 44.25 2.96 0.66
CA THR A 325 44.84 4.14 1.29
C THR A 325 46.02 3.76 2.19
N ARG A 326 45.93 2.63 2.89
CA ARG A 326 47.00 2.11 3.75
C ARG A 326 48.20 1.61 2.95
N ASP A 327 47.96 0.94 1.83
CA ASP A 327 49.02 0.45 0.95
C ASP A 327 48.59 0.52 -0.53
N PRO A 328 49.00 1.59 -1.23
CA PRO A 328 48.69 1.78 -2.65
C PRO A 328 49.32 0.73 -3.59
N SER A 329 50.26 -0.10 -3.11
CA SER A 329 50.97 -1.10 -3.91
C SER A 329 50.32 -2.49 -3.91
N LEU A 330 49.26 -2.67 -3.11
CA LEU A 330 48.48 -3.91 -3.02
C LEU A 330 47.94 -4.36 -4.39
N LYS A 331 48.03 -5.67 -4.64
CA LYS A 331 47.50 -6.26 -5.87
C LYS A 331 45.97 -6.28 -5.84
N VAL A 332 45.37 -6.05 -7.02
CA VAL A 332 43.90 -6.06 -7.20
C VAL A 332 43.26 -7.39 -6.75
N SER A 333 43.95 -8.51 -6.98
CA SER A 333 43.52 -9.85 -6.56
C SER A 333 43.41 -10.00 -5.04
N GLU A 334 44.35 -9.40 -4.30
CA GLU A 334 44.39 -9.46 -2.83
C GLU A 334 43.30 -8.59 -2.20
N ILE A 335 43.03 -7.42 -2.79
CA ILE A 335 41.92 -6.54 -2.38
C ILE A 335 40.58 -7.21 -2.66
N ALA A 336 40.44 -7.86 -3.82
CA ALA A 336 39.24 -8.60 -4.22
C ALA A 336 38.91 -9.73 -3.23
N GLN A 337 39.91 -10.51 -2.83
CA GLN A 337 39.75 -11.59 -1.85
C GLN A 337 39.34 -11.05 -0.47
N LYS A 338 39.93 -9.94 -0.01
CA LYS A 338 39.61 -9.33 1.29
C LYS A 338 38.24 -8.64 1.32
N CYS A 339 37.76 -8.15 0.18
CA CYS A 339 36.48 -7.45 0.06
C CYS A 339 35.33 -8.38 -0.37
N ASP A 340 35.59 -9.66 -0.63
CA ASP A 340 34.63 -10.67 -1.12
C ASP A 340 33.86 -10.21 -2.38
N VAL A 341 34.60 -9.61 -3.33
CA VAL A 341 34.06 -9.14 -4.61
C VAL A 341 35.01 -9.45 -5.76
N SER A 342 34.49 -9.46 -7.00
CA SER A 342 35.32 -9.73 -8.18
C SER A 342 36.41 -8.68 -8.41
N GLU A 343 37.53 -9.07 -9.02
CA GLU A 343 38.58 -8.12 -9.43
C GLU A 343 38.07 -6.99 -10.33
N ARG A 344 37.09 -7.29 -11.20
CA ARG A 344 36.45 -6.29 -12.07
C ARG A 344 35.79 -5.18 -11.25
N THR A 345 35.15 -5.55 -10.14
CA THR A 345 34.50 -4.62 -9.21
C THR A 345 35.55 -3.71 -8.54
N ILE A 346 36.64 -4.29 -8.05
CA ILE A 346 37.74 -3.54 -7.43
C ILE A 346 38.39 -2.56 -8.42
N ARG A 347 38.65 -2.95 -9.66
CA ARG A 347 39.21 -2.04 -10.69
C ARG A 347 38.31 -0.82 -10.91
N SER A 348 36.99 -0.99 -10.85
CA SER A 348 36.04 0.11 -10.95
C SER A 348 36.11 1.03 -9.74
N TYR A 349 36.22 0.49 -8.51
CA TYR A 349 36.37 1.29 -7.30
C TYR A 349 37.67 2.10 -7.30
N LEU A 350 38.79 1.47 -7.64
CA LEU A 350 40.08 2.13 -7.73
C LEU A 350 40.09 3.27 -8.77
N LYS A 351 39.36 3.11 -9.88
CA LYS A 351 39.22 4.17 -10.89
C LYS A 351 38.53 5.41 -10.31
N GLU A 352 37.45 5.23 -9.55
CA GLU A 352 36.74 6.34 -8.90
C GLU A 352 37.60 6.99 -7.80
N ILE A 353 38.33 6.20 -7.01
CA ILE A 353 39.24 6.72 -5.97
C ILE A 353 40.35 7.58 -6.58
N LYS A 354 40.93 7.15 -7.70
CA LYS A 354 41.95 7.93 -8.43
C LYS A 354 41.39 9.23 -9.00
N LYS A 355 40.19 9.17 -9.58
CA LYS A 355 39.47 10.34 -10.10
C LYS A 355 39.19 11.38 -9.00
N GLN A 356 38.82 10.94 -7.79
CA GLN A 356 38.62 11.82 -6.64
C GLN A 356 39.93 12.44 -6.12
N LYS A 357 41.06 11.69 -6.15
CA LYS A 357 42.38 12.24 -5.81
C LYS A 357 42.85 13.31 -6.81
N GLU A 358 42.61 13.11 -8.10
CA GLU A 358 42.96 14.09 -9.15
C GLU A 358 42.14 15.39 -9.04
N SER A 359 40.90 15.36 -8.53
CA SER A 359 40.09 16.57 -8.34
C SER A 359 40.43 17.38 -7.09
N THR A 360 41.27 16.86 -6.19
CA THR A 360 41.61 17.49 -4.90
C THR A 360 42.99 18.16 -4.93
N VAL A 361 43.42 18.66 -6.10
CA VAL A 361 44.58 19.57 -6.19
C VAL A 361 44.12 20.92 -5.64
N GLU A 362 44.67 21.35 -4.51
CA GLU A 362 44.42 22.69 -3.97
C GLU A 362 44.71 23.74 -5.05
N LEU A 363 43.68 24.54 -5.38
CA LEU A 363 43.83 25.70 -6.26
C LEU A 363 44.62 26.76 -5.49
N VAL A 364 45.94 26.71 -5.61
CA VAL A 364 46.81 27.77 -5.12
C VAL A 364 46.70 28.95 -6.08
N ASP A 365 46.26 30.11 -5.57
CA ASP A 365 46.15 31.33 -6.37
C ASP A 365 47.54 31.94 -6.64
N TYR A 366 48.04 31.71 -7.84
CA TYR A 366 49.30 32.25 -8.33
C TYR A 366 49.15 33.60 -9.06
N SER A 367 47.99 34.26 -8.98
CA SER A 367 47.72 35.52 -9.68
C SER A 367 48.69 36.63 -9.26
N ASN A 368 49.06 36.69 -7.98
CA ASN A 368 49.89 37.74 -7.41
C ASN A 368 51.41 37.51 -7.56
N TYR A 369 51.85 36.35 -8.06
CA TYR A 369 53.27 36.07 -8.22
C TYR A 369 53.85 36.74 -9.48
N THR A 370 55.05 37.31 -9.39
CA THR A 370 55.78 37.78 -10.57
C THR A 370 56.25 36.59 -11.42
N ASN A 371 56.59 36.83 -12.69
CA ASN A 371 57.07 35.76 -13.58
C ASN A 371 58.39 35.15 -13.06
N GLU A 372 59.22 35.94 -12.38
CA GLU A 372 60.49 35.51 -11.79
C GLU A 372 60.26 34.62 -10.56
N GLN A 373 59.31 35.00 -9.70
CA GLN A 373 58.95 34.20 -8.53
C GLN A 373 58.37 32.84 -8.95
N LEU A 374 57.53 32.79 -9.98
CA LEU A 374 57.01 31.53 -10.52
C LEU A 374 58.09 30.70 -11.21
N ALA A 375 59.01 31.33 -11.92
CA ALA A 375 60.12 30.67 -12.57
C ALA A 375 61.02 29.96 -11.54
N ALA A 376 61.34 30.65 -10.44
CA ALA A 376 62.08 30.09 -9.32
C ALA A 376 61.31 28.96 -8.62
N LEU A 377 60.02 29.17 -8.32
CA LEU A 377 59.17 28.17 -7.65
C LEU A 377 59.03 26.87 -8.47
N TRP A 378 58.89 26.99 -9.78
CA TRP A 378 58.67 25.85 -10.68
C TRP A 378 59.97 25.28 -11.27
N GLY A 379 61.13 25.87 -10.98
CA GLY A 379 62.42 25.44 -11.53
C GLY A 379 62.52 25.55 -13.06
N VAL A 380 61.84 26.54 -13.66
CA VAL A 380 61.81 26.75 -15.12
C VAL A 380 62.27 28.15 -15.51
N ALA A 381 62.67 28.34 -16.76
CA ALA A 381 63.02 29.67 -17.26
C ALA A 381 61.81 30.63 -17.28
N VAL A 382 62.04 31.91 -17.00
CA VAL A 382 61.00 32.98 -17.02
C VAL A 382 60.21 33.00 -18.33
N ARG A 383 60.87 32.78 -19.47
CA ARG A 383 60.24 32.68 -20.80
C ARG A 383 59.16 31.58 -20.88
N THR A 384 59.34 30.48 -20.15
CA THR A 384 58.40 29.35 -20.11
C THR A 384 57.15 29.74 -19.33
N VAL A 385 57.31 30.46 -18.22
CA VAL A 385 56.19 31.00 -17.42
C VAL A 385 55.38 32.00 -18.25
N GLN A 386 56.06 32.92 -18.96
CA GLN A 386 55.42 33.91 -19.82
C GLN A 386 54.58 33.25 -20.93
N ARG A 387 55.13 32.25 -21.63
CA ARG A 387 54.39 31.47 -22.65
C ARG A 387 53.15 30.80 -22.08
N ARG A 388 53.27 30.16 -20.91
CA ARG A 388 52.14 29.48 -20.25
C ARG A 388 51.05 30.46 -19.83
N ARG A 389 51.42 31.62 -19.26
CA ARG A 389 50.47 32.68 -18.91
C ARG A 389 49.75 33.26 -20.14
N ALA A 390 50.46 33.43 -21.26
CA ALA A 390 49.85 33.90 -22.50
C ALA A 390 48.83 32.87 -23.06
N ALA A 391 49.17 31.58 -23.05
CA ALA A 391 48.28 30.51 -23.46
C ALA A 391 47.02 30.44 -22.58
N ALA A 392 47.18 30.51 -21.25
CA ALA A 392 46.05 30.51 -20.31
C ALA A 392 45.11 31.71 -20.51
N LYS A 393 45.64 32.91 -20.82
CA LYS A 393 44.81 34.08 -21.16
C LYS A 393 44.01 33.89 -22.44
N LEU A 394 44.59 33.23 -23.45
CA LEU A 394 43.90 32.93 -24.69
C LEU A 394 42.78 31.92 -24.46
N GLU A 395 43.04 30.87 -23.71
CA GLU A 395 42.05 29.84 -23.36
C GLU A 395 40.89 30.41 -22.53
N ALA A 396 41.19 31.26 -21.55
CA ALA A 396 40.16 31.97 -20.78
C ALA A 396 39.30 32.89 -21.67
N LYS A 397 39.91 33.59 -22.63
CA LYS A 397 39.16 34.41 -23.59
C LYS A 397 38.22 33.55 -24.44
N THR A 398 38.69 32.42 -24.97
CA THR A 398 37.86 31.51 -25.77
C THR A 398 36.71 30.91 -24.96
N ALA A 399 36.95 30.55 -23.69
CA ALA A 399 35.91 30.02 -22.81
C ALA A 399 34.81 31.07 -22.52
N VAL A 400 35.18 32.34 -22.33
CA VAL A 400 34.22 33.45 -22.14
C VAL A 400 33.40 33.68 -23.41
N GLU A 401 34.04 33.65 -24.59
CA GLU A 401 33.36 33.79 -25.88
C GLU A 401 32.35 32.65 -26.12
N GLN A 402 32.71 31.40 -25.79
CA GLN A 402 31.78 30.26 -25.87
C GLN A 402 30.62 30.37 -24.88
N ALA A 403 30.87 30.77 -23.64
CA ALA A 403 29.82 30.95 -22.64
C ALA A 403 28.84 32.08 -22.98
N LEU A 404 29.29 33.11 -23.70
CA LEU A 404 28.42 34.17 -24.22
C LEU A 404 27.55 33.70 -25.39
N LEU A 405 28.07 32.79 -26.23
CA LEU A 405 27.31 32.18 -27.34
C LEU A 405 26.24 31.19 -26.86
N GLU A 406 26.41 30.54 -25.70
CA GLU A 406 25.41 29.60 -25.14
C GLU A 406 24.25 30.30 -24.40
N LYS A 407 24.35 31.61 -24.13
CA LYS A 407 23.34 32.40 -23.42
C LYS A 407 22.52 33.35 -24.31
N GLY A 408 22.82 33.42 -25.61
CA GLY A 408 21.99 34.06 -26.63
C GLY A 408 21.27 33.02 -27.46
#